data_AF-A0A3S5AXR0-F1
#
_entry.id   AF-A0A3S5AXR0-F1
#
_cell.length_a   1.000
_cell.length_b   1.000
_cell.length_c   1.000
_cell.angle_alpha   90.00
_cell.angle_beta   90.00
_cell.angle_gamma   90.00
#
_symmetry.space_group_name_H-M   'P 1'
#
loop_
_entity.id
_entity.type
_entity.pdbx_description
1 polymer ?
#
loop_
_entity_poly.entity_id
_entity_poly.type
_entity_poly.pdbx_seq_one_letter_code
_entity_poly.pdbx_strand_id
1 'polypeptide(L)'
;MIESAFLLANARVVNYPIVYVNDTFTRLTGFSRSEVMQQSALCPFLHGDRTSQDAVSRLRTALEDTKLEQVELTLYRKSKAYVSFPLINCRLFWFT
;
A
#
# COMPACT_ATOMS: atom_id res chain seq x y z
N MET A 1 -18.63 1.39 12.89
CA MET A 1 -18.00 1.90 11.66
C MET A 1 -16.70 1.13 11.48
N ILE A 2 -16.55 0.38 10.39
CA ILE A 2 -15.26 -0.25 10.05
C ILE A 2 -14.38 0.88 9.50
N GLU A 3 -13.38 1.32 10.26
CA GLU A 3 -12.40 2.28 9.76
C GLU A 3 -11.48 1.58 8.75
N SER A 4 -11.50 2.00 7.49
CA SER A 4 -10.61 1.50 6.45
C SER A 4 -9.25 2.20 6.50
N ALA A 5 -8.16 1.45 6.39
CA ALA A 5 -6.83 2.00 6.16
C ALA A 5 -6.62 2.26 4.66
N PHE A 6 -6.10 3.43 4.32
CA PHE A 6 -5.76 3.76 2.94
C PHE A 6 -4.61 4.77 2.87
N LEU A 7 -3.95 4.79 1.72
CA LEU A 7 -2.90 5.72 1.34
C LEU A 7 -3.18 6.27 -0.06
N LEU A 8 -2.55 7.38 -0.41
CA LEU A 8 -2.56 7.95 -1.75
C LEU A 8 -1.12 8.14 -2.21
N ALA A 9 -0.86 7.87 -3.48
CA ALA A 9 0.46 7.98 -4.08
C ALA A 9 0.42 8.74 -5.39
N ASN A 10 1.54 9.36 -5.75
CA ASN A 10 1.66 10.07 -7.02
C ASN A 10 2.01 9.09 -8.14
N ALA A 11 1.03 8.81 -9.01
CA ALA A 11 1.20 7.88 -10.13
C ALA A 11 2.17 8.38 -11.22
N ARG A 12 2.48 9.68 -11.27
CA ARG A 12 3.33 10.29 -12.31
C ARG A 12 4.82 10.28 -11.99
N VAL A 13 5.19 9.87 -10.77
CA VAL A 13 6.58 9.87 -10.31
C VAL A 13 7.04 8.43 -10.16
N VAL A 14 8.30 8.18 -10.56
CA VAL A 14 8.95 6.87 -10.43
C VAL A 14 8.82 6.35 -8.99
N ASN A 15 8.56 5.05 -8.86
CA ASN A 15 8.29 4.34 -7.59
C ASN A 15 6.97 4.70 -6.90
N TYR A 16 6.13 5.57 -7.48
CA TYR A 16 4.81 5.90 -6.97
C TYR A 16 4.87 6.37 -5.51
N PRO A 17 5.53 7.51 -5.21
CA PRO A 17 5.74 7.95 -3.84
C PRO A 17 4.41 8.26 -3.15
N ILE A 18 4.25 7.76 -1.93
CA ILE A 18 3.10 8.01 -1.08
C ILE A 18 3.09 9.49 -0.69
N VAL A 19 1.98 10.17 -1.01
CA VAL A 19 1.74 11.59 -0.72
C VAL A 19 0.77 11.80 0.43
N TYR A 20 0.03 10.77 0.83
CA TYR A 20 -0.89 10.84 1.96
C TYR A 20 -1.15 9.46 2.57
N VAL A 21 -1.38 9.44 3.88
CA VAL A 21 -1.79 8.25 4.63
C VAL A 21 -2.68 8.64 5.80
N ASN A 22 -3.76 7.87 6.01
CA ASN A 22 -4.69 8.10 7.11
C ASN A 22 -4.18 7.53 8.44
N ASP A 23 -4.74 8.01 9.56
CA ASP A 23 -4.32 7.58 10.91
C ASP A 23 -4.61 6.09 11.18
N THR A 24 -5.65 5.54 10.55
CA THR A 24 -5.98 4.11 10.64
C THR A 24 -4.84 3.26 10.09
N PHE A 25 -4.23 3.63 8.96
CA PHE A 25 -3.09 2.92 8.39
C PHE A 25 -1.88 2.96 9.34
N THR A 26 -1.53 4.13 9.88
CA THR A 26 -0.38 4.25 10.79
C THR A 26 -0.59 3.43 12.06
N ARG A 27 -1.82 3.41 12.60
CA ARG A 27 -2.18 2.61 13.76
C ARG A 27 -2.14 1.11 13.48
N LEU A 28 -2.61 0.66 12.31
CA LEU A 28 -2.65 -0.76 11.96
C LEU A 28 -1.29 -1.33 11.58
N THR A 29 -0.43 -0.54 10.96
CA THR A 29 0.91 -0.98 10.51
C THR A 29 1.99 -0.73 11.56
N GLY A 30 1.78 0.24 12.46
CA GLY A 30 2.76 0.66 13.47
C GLY A 30 3.87 1.55 12.90
N PHE A 31 3.76 1.98 11.63
CA PHE A 31 4.66 2.96 11.03
C PHE A 31 4.11 4.36 11.24
N SER A 32 4.99 5.30 11.59
CA SER A 32 4.62 6.70 11.67
C SER A 32 4.38 7.28 10.28
N ARG A 33 3.57 8.34 10.20
CA ARG A 33 3.33 9.06 8.93
C ARG A 33 4.65 9.45 8.26
N SER A 34 5.60 10.00 9.00
CA SER A 34 6.92 10.39 8.48
C SER A 34 7.72 9.24 7.87
N GLU A 35 7.57 8.01 8.37
CA GLU A 35 8.24 6.83 7.82
C GLU A 35 7.57 6.33 6.53
N VAL A 36 6.26 6.53 6.39
CA VAL A 36 5.46 6.06 5.25
C VAL A 36 5.49 7.05 4.08
N MET A 37 5.52 8.35 4.37
CA MET A 37 5.54 9.39 3.34
C MET A 37 6.75 9.24 2.42
N GLN A 38 6.56 9.50 1.13
CA GLN A 38 7.57 9.35 0.06
C GLN A 38 8.08 7.92 -0.19
N GLN A 39 7.65 6.92 0.58
CA GLN A 39 7.90 5.52 0.27
C GLN A 39 7.06 5.09 -0.94
N SER A 40 7.45 3.98 -1.57
CA SER A 40 6.71 3.43 -2.71
C SER A 40 5.32 2.94 -2.31
N ALA A 41 4.32 3.18 -3.16
CA ALA A 41 2.95 2.67 -3.01
C ALA A 41 2.86 1.14 -2.95
N LEU A 42 3.85 0.42 -3.49
CA LEU A 42 3.97 -1.03 -3.36
C LEU A 42 4.26 -1.48 -1.91
N CYS A 43 4.59 -0.54 -1.02
CA CYS A 43 4.85 -0.74 0.40
C CYS A 43 5.85 -1.89 0.70
N PRO A 44 7.04 -1.92 0.09
CA PRO A 44 8.02 -3.00 0.31
C PRO A 44 8.45 -3.13 1.78
N PHE A 45 8.40 -2.03 2.54
CA PHE A 45 8.67 -2.00 3.98
C PHE A 45 7.65 -2.77 4.83
N LEU A 46 6.51 -3.15 4.26
CA LEU A 46 5.48 -3.99 4.90
C LEU A 46 5.53 -5.44 4.41
N HIS A 47 6.43 -5.80 3.50
CA HIS A 47 6.53 -7.16 2.99
C HIS A 47 7.27 -8.05 3.99
N GLY A 48 7.00 -9.35 3.93
CA GLY A 48 7.75 -10.36 4.67
C GLY A 48 7.55 -11.74 4.07
N ASP A 49 7.94 -12.78 4.80
CA ASP A 49 8.10 -14.15 4.26
C ASP A 49 6.82 -14.74 3.64
N ARG A 50 5.64 -14.32 4.12
CA ARG A 50 4.33 -14.78 3.62
C ARG A 50 3.68 -13.83 2.61
N THR A 51 4.36 -12.77 2.21
CA THR A 51 3.84 -11.84 1.20
C THR A 51 3.95 -12.51 -0.18
N SER A 52 2.79 -12.74 -0.82
CA SER A 52 2.75 -13.37 -2.15
C SER A 52 3.39 -12.47 -3.20
N GLN A 53 4.42 -12.98 -3.88
CA GLN A 53 5.09 -12.26 -4.98
C GLN A 53 4.17 -12.08 -6.19
N ASP A 54 3.27 -13.04 -6.45
CA ASP A 54 2.29 -12.93 -7.54
C ASP A 54 1.32 -11.78 -7.31
N ALA A 55 0.87 -11.61 -6.06
CA ALA A 55 0.01 -10.50 -5.66
C ALA A 55 0.73 -9.13 -5.82
N VAL A 56 2.00 -9.05 -5.40
CA VAL A 56 2.82 -7.84 -5.60
C VAL A 56 3.02 -7.55 -7.09
N SER A 57 3.26 -8.58 -7.91
CA SER A 57 3.44 -8.42 -9.35
C SER A 57 2.17 -7.91 -10.02
N ARG A 58 1.00 -8.47 -9.68
CA ARG A 58 -0.29 -7.97 -10.18
C ARG A 58 -0.52 -6.51 -9.82
N LEU A 59 -0.21 -6.13 -8.59
CA LEU A 59 -0.31 -4.75 -8.14
C LEU A 59 0.61 -3.82 -8.93
N ARG A 60 1.87 -4.24 -9.17
CA ARG A 60 2.84 -3.50 -9.98
C ARG A 60 2.33 -3.29 -11.40
N THR A 61 1.88 -4.35 -12.06
CA THR A 61 1.33 -4.27 -13.42
C THR A 61 0.11 -3.36 -13.48
N ALA A 62 -0.76 -3.38 -12.47
CA ALA A 62 -1.91 -2.47 -12.42
C ALA A 62 -1.51 -0.99 -12.31
N LEU A 63 -0.44 -0.69 -11.55
CA LEU A 63 0.11 0.67 -11.46
C LEU A 63 0.73 1.12 -12.79
N GLU A 64 1.47 0.24 -13.47
CA GLU A 64 2.11 0.51 -14.77
C GLU A 64 1.07 0.70 -15.87
N ASP A 65 0.07 -0.18 -15.94
CA ASP A 65 -1.01 -0.14 -16.94
C ASP A 65 -2.07 0.93 -16.64
N THR A 66 -1.97 1.60 -15.49
CA THR A 66 -2.99 2.52 -14.99
C THR A 66 -4.40 1.90 -14.94
N LYS A 67 -4.50 0.69 -14.38
CA LYS A 67 -5.77 -0.03 -14.25
C LYS A 67 -6.24 -0.06 -12.80
N LEU A 68 -7.55 -0.07 -12.64
CA LEU A 68 -8.18 -0.39 -11.36
C LEU A 68 -7.96 -1.87 -11.08
N GLU A 69 -7.35 -2.18 -9.94
CA GLU A 69 -7.09 -3.56 -9.52
C GLU A 69 -7.34 -3.70 -8.01
N GLN A 70 -7.81 -4.88 -7.62
CA GLN A 70 -8.04 -5.25 -6.23
C GLN A 70 -7.28 -6.54 -5.94
N VAL A 71 -6.33 -6.45 -5.01
CA VAL A 71 -5.47 -7.58 -4.61
C VAL A 71 -5.49 -7.73 -3.10
N GLU A 72 -5.57 -8.98 -2.64
CA GLU A 72 -5.36 -9.35 -1.24
C GLU A 72 -3.86 -9.59 -0.99
N LEU A 73 -3.31 -8.95 0.04
CA LEU A 73 -1.88 -9.02 0.34
C LEU A 73 -1.63 -9.21 1.83
N THR A 74 -0.77 -10.18 2.16
CA THR A 74 -0.26 -10.37 3.52
C THR A 74 0.86 -9.39 3.80
N LEU A 75 0.71 -8.56 4.82
CA LEU A 75 1.66 -7.52 5.21
C LEU A 75 2.09 -7.68 6.68
N TYR A 76 3.20 -7.03 7.04
CA TYR A 76 3.82 -7.12 8.35
C TYR A 76 3.83 -5.76 9.04
N ARG A 77 3.53 -5.77 10.34
CA ARG A 77 3.71 -4.60 11.22
C ARG A 77 5.19 -4.35 11.47
N LYS A 78 5.50 -3.13 11.89
CA LYS A 78 6.83 -2.75 12.40
C LYS A 78 7.33 -3.67 13.53
N SER A 79 6.42 -4.18 14.37
CA SER A 79 6.74 -5.14 15.45
C SER A 79 6.88 -6.60 14.98
N LYS A 80 6.93 -6.85 13.65
CA LYS A 80 6.95 -8.17 13.00
C LYS A 80 5.72 -9.07 13.24
N ALA A 81 4.66 -8.54 13.84
CA ALA A 81 3.36 -9.22 13.87
C ALA A 81 2.69 -9.14 12.48
N TYR A 82 2.11 -10.25 12.02
CA TYR A 82 1.42 -10.31 10.73
C TYR A 82 0.07 -9.57 10.81
N VAL A 83 -0.31 -8.92 9.70
CA VAL A 83 -1.64 -8.37 9.51
C VAL A 83 -2.10 -8.73 8.10
N SER A 84 -3.17 -9.53 8.03
CA SER A 84 -3.84 -9.77 6.76
C SER A 84 -4.70 -8.56 6.42
N PHE A 85 -4.30 -7.82 5.39
CA PHE A 85 -5.13 -6.78 4.82
C PHE A 85 -5.87 -7.37 3.62
N PRO A 86 -7.20 -7.51 3.69
CA PRO A 86 -7.93 -8.14 2.60
C PRO A 86 -7.89 -7.32 1.29
N LEU A 87 -7.52 -6.04 1.34
CA LEU A 87 -7.70 -5.11 0.21
C LEU A 87 -6.66 -3.98 0.21
N ILE A 88 -5.61 -4.06 -0.61
CA ILE A 88 -5.01 -2.84 -1.16
C ILE A 88 -5.86 -2.48 -2.38
N ASN A 89 -6.84 -1.59 -2.17
CA ASN A 89 -7.64 -1.07 -3.27
C ASN A 89 -6.84 0.04 -3.96
N CYS A 90 -6.20 -0.29 -5.09
CA CYS A 90 -5.48 0.68 -5.91
C CYS A 90 -6.47 1.42 -6.81
N ARG A 91 -7.08 2.46 -6.25
CA ARG A 91 -7.83 3.45 -7.04
C ARG A 91 -6.86 4.54 -7.50
N LEU A 92 -6.40 4.42 -8.75
CA LEU A 92 -5.62 5.47 -9.41
C LEU A 92 -6.54 6.62 -9.78
N PHE A 93 -6.56 7.66 -8.94
CA PHE A 93 -7.23 8.91 -9.24
C PHE A 93 -6.29 9.80 -10.05
N TRP A 94 -6.67 10.07 -11.29
CA TRP A 94 -6.06 11.11 -12.10
C TRP A 94 -6.57 12.46 -11.60
N PHE A 95 -5.69 13.27 -11.01
CA PHE A 95 -5.92 14.71 -11.03
C PHE A 95 -5.51 15.20 -12.41
N THR A 96 -6.52 15.45 -13.25
CA THR A 96 -6.39 16.36 -14.41
C THR A 96 -6.13 17.76 -13.90
#